data_AF-A0A9D4TSY7-F1
#
_entry.id   AF-A0A9D4TSY7-F1
#
_cell.length_a   1.000
_cell.length_b   1.000
_cell.length_c   1.000
_cell.angle_alpha   90.00
_cell.angle_beta   90.00
_cell.angle_gamma   90.00
#
_symmetry.space_group_name_H-M   'P 1'
#
loop_
_entity.id
_entity.type
_entity.pdbx_description
1 polymer ?
#
loop_
_entity_poly.entity_id
_entity_poly.type
_entity_poly.pdbx_seq_one_letter_code
_entity_poly.pdbx_strand_id
1 'polypeptide(L)'
;MCGPAGSSFCLGLSIFAVLFLSVLASLIHNNYPYAGEWFEPKAEPGHELEPLAEQREEVVESIWKAVAIYAAFGVVSGVAVCFHKVRGNL
;
A
#
# COMPACT_ATOMS: atom_id res chain seq x y z
N MET A 1 12.15 21.84 -2.51
CA MET A 1 11.29 21.29 -3.58
C MET A 1 12.03 20.12 -4.19
N CYS A 2 11.46 18.92 -4.19
CA CYS A 2 12.00 17.80 -4.96
C CYS A 2 12.03 18.22 -6.44
N GLY A 3 13.18 18.08 -7.11
CA GLY A 3 13.31 18.45 -8.51
C GLY A 3 12.45 17.57 -9.44
N PRO A 4 12.40 17.87 -10.75
CA PRO A 4 11.53 17.19 -11.72
C PRO A 4 11.67 15.66 -11.70
N ALA A 5 12.90 15.16 -11.59
CA ALA A 5 13.18 13.72 -11.51
C ALA A 5 12.66 13.10 -10.19
N GLY A 6 12.75 13.81 -9.07
CA GLY A 6 12.28 13.34 -7.77
C GLY A 6 10.75 13.27 -7.69
N SER A 7 10.06 14.26 -8.26
CA SER A 7 8.60 14.25 -8.35
C SER A 7 8.07 13.13 -9.25
N SER A 8 8.73 12.86 -10.39
CA SER A 8 8.35 11.77 -11.30
C SER A 8 8.60 10.39 -10.69
N PHE A 9 9.71 10.22 -9.96
CA PHE A 9 9.99 8.96 -9.24
C PHE A 9 8.97 8.71 -8.13
N CYS A 10 8.66 9.74 -7.33
CA CYS A 10 7.67 9.65 -6.25
C CYS A 10 6.27 9.31 -6.79
N LEU A 11 5.89 9.88 -7.95
CA LEU A 11 4.64 9.55 -8.64
C LEU A 11 4.62 8.08 -9.07
N GLY A 12 5.68 7.61 -9.73
CA GLY A 12 5.79 6.22 -10.17
C GLY A 12 5.71 5.22 -8.99
N LEU A 13 6.43 5.50 -7.90
CA LEU A 13 6.40 4.68 -6.70
C LEU A 13 5.02 4.68 -6.04
N SER A 14 4.36 5.84 -5.98
CA SER A 14 3.02 5.96 -5.41
C SER A 14 1.99 5.17 -6.21
N ILE A 15 2.04 5.23 -7.55
CA ILE A 15 1.16 4.44 -8.43
C ILE A 15 1.39 2.95 -8.22
N PHE A 16 2.65 2.52 -8.22
CA PHE A 16 3.00 1.11 -7.98
C PHE A 16 2.52 0.63 -6.61
N ALA A 17 2.77 1.42 -5.55
CA ALA A 17 2.37 1.09 -4.20
C ALA A 17 0.85 0.97 -4.06
N VAL A 18 0.08 1.91 -4.63
CA VAL A 18 -1.39 1.85 -4.63
C VAL A 18 -1.88 0.57 -5.32
N LEU A 19 -1.37 0.24 -6.51
CA LEU A 19 -1.78 -0.95 -7.25
C LEU A 19 -1.42 -2.23 -6.50
N PHE A 20 -0.16 -2.35 -6.08
CA PHE A 20 0.35 -3.54 -5.39
C PHE A 20 -0.37 -3.78 -4.06
N LEU A 21 -0.51 -2.75 -3.22
CA LEU A 21 -1.16 -2.88 -1.92
C LEU A 21 -2.66 -3.14 -2.05
N SER A 22 -3.33 -2.56 -3.05
CA SER A 22 -4.75 -2.85 -3.31
C SER A 22 -4.96 -4.31 -3.73
N VAL A 23 -4.08 -4.83 -4.59
CA VAL A 23 -4.11 -6.26 -4.98
C VAL A 23 -3.84 -7.14 -3.76
N LEU A 24 -2.83 -6.81 -2.95
CA LEU A 24 -2.50 -7.56 -1.75
C LEU A 24 -3.67 -7.59 -0.74
N ALA A 25 -4.29 -6.43 -0.45
CA ALA A 25 -5.46 -6.35 0.42
C ALA A 25 -6.61 -7.21 -0.11
N SER A 26 -6.87 -7.16 -1.42
CA SER A 26 -7.92 -7.98 -2.06
C SER A 26 -7.63 -9.47 -1.95
N LEU A 27 -6.38 -9.90 -2.14
CA LEU A 27 -5.99 -11.30 -2.00
C LEU A 27 -6.15 -11.79 -0.55
N ILE A 28 -5.75 -10.99 0.44
CA ILE A 28 -5.89 -11.33 1.85
C ILE A 28 -7.37 -11.41 2.25
N HIS A 29 -8.18 -10.44 1.82
CA HIS A 29 -9.63 -10.41 2.08
C HIS A 29 -10.36 -11.61 1.46
N ASN A 30 -9.94 -12.08 0.28
CA ASN A 30 -10.50 -13.25 -0.39
C ASN A 30 -9.92 -14.59 0.08
N ASN A 31 -9.19 -14.63 1.20
CA ASN A 31 -8.56 -15.84 1.73
C ASN A 31 -7.65 -16.56 0.72
N TYR A 32 -6.94 -15.81 -0.11
CA TYR A 32 -6.02 -16.40 -1.09
C TYR A 32 -4.91 -17.18 -0.37
N PRO A 33 -4.69 -18.47 -0.69
CA PRO A 33 -3.85 -19.36 0.11
C PRO A 33 -2.38 -18.92 0.15
N TYR A 34 -1.88 -18.31 -0.92
CA TYR A 34 -0.48 -17.86 -1.02
C TYR A 34 -0.21 -16.47 -0.44
N ALA A 35 -1.26 -15.75 0.00
CA ALA A 35 -1.11 -14.52 0.78
C ALA A 35 -1.16 -14.81 2.31
N GLY A 36 -1.33 -16.08 2.67
CA GLY A 36 -1.72 -16.55 3.99
C GLY A 36 -0.61 -16.99 4.94
N GLU A 37 0.64 -17.15 4.50
CA GLU A 37 1.75 -17.63 5.35
C GLU A 37 1.97 -16.76 6.60
N TRP A 38 1.57 -15.48 6.56
CA TRP A 38 1.62 -14.54 7.68
C TRP A 38 0.56 -14.80 8.77
N PHE A 39 -0.51 -15.49 8.42
CA PHE A 39 -1.65 -15.80 9.30
C PHE A 39 -1.67 -17.27 9.71
N GLU A 40 -0.63 -18.05 9.37
CA GLU A 40 -0.50 -19.39 9.94
C GLU A 40 -0.39 -19.26 11.46
N PRO A 41 -1.17 -20.05 12.23
CA PRO A 41 -1.13 -19.99 13.67
C PRO A 41 0.25 -20.44 14.16
N LYS A 42 1.15 -19.48 14.40
CA LYS A 42 2.36 -19.69 15.20
C LYS A 42 1.93 -19.74 16.66
N ALA A 43 1.38 -20.88 17.05
CA ALA A 43 1.07 -21.15 18.44
C ALA A 43 2.37 -21.14 19.24
N GLU A 44 2.67 -20.05 19.95
CA GLU A 44 3.60 -20.11 21.06
C GLU A 44 2.97 -20.96 22.17
N PRO A 45 3.73 -21.87 22.82
CA PRO A 45 3.16 -22.77 23.80
C PRO A 45 2.63 -21.98 25.00
N GLY A 46 1.30 -21.86 25.13
CA GLY A 46 0.63 -21.23 26.26
C GLY A 46 -0.37 -20.11 25.92
N HIS A 47 -0.50 -19.70 24.66
CA HIS A 47 -1.47 -18.69 24.23
C HIS A 47 -2.65 -19.30 23.44
N GLU A 48 -3.87 -18.85 23.73
CA GLU A 48 -5.04 -19.14 22.89
C GLU A 48 -4.80 -18.59 21.49
N LEU A 49 -5.14 -19.41 20.50
CA LEU A 49 -5.09 -19.03 19.09
C LEU A 49 -6.10 -17.90 18.87
N GLU A 50 -5.62 -16.69 18.61
CA GLU A 50 -6.50 -15.62 18.12
C GLU A 50 -7.23 -16.08 16.84
N PRO A 51 -8.50 -15.70 16.64
CA PRO A 51 -9.23 -16.10 15.46
C PRO A 51 -8.52 -15.56 14.21
N LEU A 52 -8.09 -16.45 13.31
CA LEU A 52 -7.42 -16.07 12.05
C LEU A 52 -8.20 -15.02 11.23
N ALA A 53 -9.51 -14.95 11.40
CA ALA A 53 -10.36 -13.96 10.74
C ALA A 53 -10.11 -12.53 11.25
N GLU A 54 -9.96 -12.35 12.57
CA GLU A 54 -9.76 -11.03 13.18
C GLU A 54 -8.41 -10.44 12.78
N GLN A 55 -7.35 -11.26 12.79
CA GLN A 55 -6.01 -10.83 12.35
C GLN A 55 -5.99 -10.42 10.87
N ARG A 56 -6.74 -11.14 10.01
CA ARG A 56 -6.85 -10.80 8.58
C ARG A 56 -7.56 -9.48 8.37
N GLU A 57 -8.65 -9.23 9.09
CA GLU A 57 -9.39 -7.98 8.98
C GLU A 57 -8.53 -6.77 9.40
N GLU A 58 -7.80 -6.89 10.52
CA GLU A 58 -6.92 -5.81 10.98
C GLU A 58 -5.77 -5.51 9.99
N VAL A 59 -5.17 -6.56 9.42
CA VAL A 59 -4.12 -6.40 8.39
C VAL A 59 -4.69 -5.78 7.12
N VAL A 60 -5.86 -6.22 6.66
CA VAL A 60 -6.52 -5.64 5.48
C VAL A 60 -6.83 -4.16 5.70
N GLU A 61 -7.36 -3.79 6.87
CA GLU A 61 -7.63 -2.39 7.21
C GLU A 61 -6.34 -1.56 7.19
N SER A 62 -5.26 -2.09 7.76
CA SER A 62 -3.95 -1.44 7.79
C SER A 62 -3.36 -1.24 6.38
N ILE A 63 -3.52 -2.22 5.48
CA ILE A 63 -3.08 -2.10 4.09
C ILE A 63 -3.91 -1.03 3.36
N TRP A 64 -5.23 -0.96 3.58
CA TRP A 64 -6.07 0.09 3.00
C TRP A 64 -5.70 1.50 3.48
N LYS A 65 -5.31 1.66 4.75
CA LYS A 65 -4.75 2.92 5.26
C LYS A 65 -3.46 3.28 4.51
N ALA A 66 -2.56 2.33 4.28
CA ALA A 66 -1.34 2.55 3.50
C ALA A 66 -1.65 2.94 2.05
N VAL A 67 -2.63 2.30 1.40
CA VAL A 67 -3.11 2.68 0.05
C VAL A 67 -3.56 4.13 0.04
N ALA A 68 -4.35 4.57 1.02
CA ALA A 68 -4.82 5.95 1.11
C ALA A 68 -3.66 6.96 1.23
N ILE A 69 -2.63 6.62 2.03
CA ILE A 69 -1.43 7.45 2.19
C ILE A 69 -0.68 7.57 0.86
N TYR A 70 -0.39 6.45 0.19
CA TYR A 70 0.31 6.47 -1.11
C TYR A 70 -0.51 7.16 -2.20
N ALA A 71 -1.84 7.03 -2.18
CA ALA A 71 -2.72 7.76 -3.10
C ALA A 71 -2.59 9.29 -2.90
N ALA A 72 -2.57 9.76 -1.65
CA ALA A 72 -2.38 11.18 -1.35
C ALA A 72 -1.02 11.69 -1.84
N PHE A 73 0.07 10.94 -1.60
CA PHE A 73 1.39 11.27 -2.14
C PHE A 73 1.42 11.24 -3.68
N GLY A 74 0.72 10.30 -4.30
CA GLY A 74 0.55 10.21 -5.76
C GLY A 74 -0.15 11.45 -6.34
N VAL A 75 -1.20 11.94 -5.68
CA VAL A 75 -1.89 13.16 -6.11
C VAL A 75 -0.97 14.38 -6.00
N VAL A 76 -0.29 14.57 -4.87
CA VAL A 76 0.61 15.71 -4.65
C VAL A 76 1.78 15.69 -5.65
N SER A 77 2.41 14.53 -5.85
CA SER A 77 3.50 14.37 -6.82
C SER A 77 3.02 14.56 -8.26
N GLY A 78 1.83 14.07 -8.61
CA GLY A 78 1.21 14.28 -9.92
C GLY A 78 0.96 15.76 -10.21
N VAL A 79 0.42 16.49 -9.23
CA VAL A 79 0.24 17.95 -9.32
C VAL A 79 1.58 18.65 -9.50
N ALA A 80 2.62 18.25 -8.75
CA ALA A 80 3.96 18.82 -8.89
C ALA A 80 4.56 18.59 -10.30
N VAL A 81 4.44 17.38 -10.86
CA VAL A 81 4.88 17.07 -12.23
C VAL A 81 4.12 17.91 -13.26
N CYS A 82 2.80 18.06 -13.11
CA CYS A 82 1.99 18.92 -13.97
C CYS A 82 2.45 20.38 -13.89
N PHE A 83 2.75 20.91 -12.70
CA PHE A 83 3.29 22.26 -12.54
C PHE A 83 4.66 22.42 -13.21
N HIS A 84 5.57 21.44 -13.07
CA HIS A 84 6.88 21.48 -13.74
C HIS A 84 6.74 21.43 -15.27
N LYS A 85 5.79 20.65 -15.79
CA LYS A 85 5.49 20.55 -17.23
C LYS A 85 4.94 21.86 -17.79
N VAL A 86 3.99 22.50 -17.11
CA VAL A 86 3.42 23.79 -17.52
C VAL A 86 4.47 24.91 -17.45
N ARG A 87 5.40 24.83 -16.49
CA ARG A 87 6.46 25.84 -16.29
C ARG A 87 7.68 25.65 -17.22
N GLY A 88 7.67 24.63 -18.08
CA GLY A 88 8.75 24.36 -19.05
C GLY A 88 10.06 23.85 -18.43
N ASN A 89 10.02 23.36 -17.20
CA ASN A 89 11.19 22.86 -16.45
C ASN A 89 11.31 21.33 -16.48
N LEU A 90 10.76 20.69 -17.52
CA LEU A 90 10.71 19.23 -17.70
C LEU A 90 11.32 18.85 -19.03
#